data_AF-A0A3D5SVG2-F1
#
_entry.id   AF-A0A3D5SVG2-F1
#
_cell.length_a   1.000
_cell.length_b   1.000
_cell.length_c   1.000
_cell.angle_alpha   90.00
_cell.angle_beta   90.00
_cell.angle_gamma   90.00
#
_symmetry.space_group_name_H-M   'P 1'
#
loop_
_entity.id
_entity.type
_entity.pdbx_description
1 polymer ?
#
loop_
_entity_poly.entity_id
_entity_poly.type
_entity_poly.pdbx_seq_one_letter_code
_entity_poly.pdbx_strand_id
1 'polypeptide(L)'
;WPLKQAHLDFIKGAMAGVNREGTGSRAFAGAPYASAGKTGTAQLYSLRGGKYEAGKVGERLRDHALFIAFAPLDKPTVALAVVVENGGFGAQSAAPIARQVFDYHLLGKRAEAAAAEDEAEPEED
;
A
#
# COMPACT_ATOMS: atom_id res chain seq x y z
N TRP A 1 -26.12 1.12 -16.28
CA TRP A 1 -25.13 0.43 -17.13
C TRP A 1 -24.50 -0.72 -16.36
N PRO A 2 -24.58 -1.97 -16.83
CA PRO A 2 -23.87 -3.05 -16.17
C PRO A 2 -22.36 -2.92 -16.44
N LEU A 3 -21.56 -3.15 -15.39
CA LEU A 3 -20.10 -3.22 -15.52
C LEU A 3 -19.72 -4.42 -16.38
N LYS A 4 -18.87 -4.20 -17.39
CA LYS A 4 -18.34 -5.30 -18.22
C LYS A 4 -17.27 -6.05 -17.44
N GLN A 5 -17.37 -7.38 -17.40
CA GLN A 5 -16.42 -8.24 -16.69
C GLN A 5 -14.97 -7.99 -17.15
N ALA A 6 -14.75 -7.81 -18.46
CA ALA A 6 -13.44 -7.50 -19.02
C ALA A 6 -12.78 -6.24 -18.41
N HIS A 7 -13.55 -5.21 -18.04
CA HIS A 7 -13.00 -4.02 -17.38
C HIS A 7 -12.59 -4.30 -15.95
N LEU A 8 -13.37 -5.12 -15.23
CA LEU A 8 -13.03 -5.53 -13.87
C LEU A 8 -11.76 -6.37 -13.87
N ASP A 9 -11.65 -7.32 -14.80
CA ASP A 9 -10.48 -8.19 -14.92
C ASP A 9 -9.22 -7.39 -15.26
N PHE A 10 -9.35 -6.41 -16.16
CA PHE A 10 -8.27 -5.47 -16.47
C PHE A 10 -7.82 -4.68 -15.23
N ILE A 11 -8.76 -4.09 -14.47
CA ILE A 11 -8.44 -3.31 -13.26
C ILE A 11 -7.80 -4.19 -12.19
N LYS A 12 -8.32 -5.41 -11.96
CA LYS A 12 -7.71 -6.37 -11.02
C LYS A 12 -6.29 -6.74 -11.43
N GLY A 13 -6.05 -6.94 -12.72
CA GLY A 13 -4.71 -7.19 -13.28
C GLY A 13 -3.76 -6.01 -13.03
N ALA A 14 -4.22 -4.78 -13.28
CA ALA A 14 -3.43 -3.57 -13.03
C ALA A 14 -3.10 -3.40 -11.53
N MET A 15 -4.07 -3.64 -10.64
CA MET A 15 -3.85 -3.63 -9.19
C MET A 15 -2.92 -4.75 -8.72
N ALA A 16 -2.93 -5.93 -9.37
CA ALA A 16 -1.96 -6.98 -9.11
C ALA A 16 -0.54 -6.55 -9.52
N GLY A 17 -0.41 -5.81 -10.62
CA GLY A 17 0.85 -5.22 -11.07
C GLY A 17 1.49 -4.33 -10.00
N VAL A 18 0.69 -3.55 -9.26
CA VAL A 18 1.20 -2.71 -8.15
C VAL A 18 1.98 -3.52 -7.12
N ASN A 19 1.50 -4.71 -6.76
CA ASN A 19 2.13 -5.56 -5.75
C ASN A 19 3.22 -6.49 -6.32
N ARG A 20 3.28 -6.66 -7.64
CA ARG A 20 4.30 -7.50 -8.30
C ARG A 20 5.53 -6.71 -8.71
N GLU A 21 5.31 -5.54 -9.30
CA GLU A 21 6.36 -4.74 -9.95
C GLU A 21 6.22 -3.23 -9.70
N GLY A 22 5.11 -2.78 -9.12
CA GLY A 22 4.86 -1.37 -8.82
C GLY A 22 5.25 -0.96 -7.40
N THR A 23 4.57 0.07 -6.91
CA THR A 23 4.83 0.70 -5.61
C THR A 23 4.61 -0.21 -4.39
N GLY A 24 3.86 -1.31 -4.53
CA GLY A 24 3.67 -2.30 -3.47
C GLY A 24 4.65 -3.48 -3.53
N SER A 25 5.52 -3.55 -4.54
CA SER A 25 6.38 -4.72 -4.80
C SER A 25 7.24 -5.12 -3.61
N ARG A 26 7.88 -4.16 -2.93
CA ARG A 26 8.74 -4.45 -1.78
C ARG A 26 7.97 -5.07 -0.61
N ALA A 27 6.82 -4.48 -0.25
CA ALA A 27 5.96 -5.00 0.83
C ALA A 27 5.41 -6.41 0.54
N PHE A 28 5.15 -6.72 -0.72
CA PHE A 28 4.58 -8.00 -1.15
C PHE A 28 5.61 -9.02 -1.67
N ALA A 29 6.90 -8.69 -1.63
CA ALA A 29 7.97 -9.59 -2.02
C ALA A 29 7.90 -10.91 -1.21
N GLY A 30 8.04 -12.03 -1.90
CA GLY A 30 8.01 -13.37 -1.30
C GLY A 30 6.67 -13.80 -0.70
N ALA A 31 5.56 -13.08 -0.92
CA ALA A 31 4.24 -13.55 -0.52
C ALA A 31 3.89 -14.86 -1.26
N PRO A 32 3.46 -15.93 -0.56
CA PRO A 32 3.10 -17.20 -1.20
C PRO A 32 1.71 -17.17 -1.86
N TYR A 33 1.07 -16.00 -1.93
CA TYR A 33 -0.23 -15.77 -2.54
C TYR A 33 -0.16 -14.55 -3.45
N ALA A 34 -0.99 -14.55 -4.50
CA ALA A 34 -1.19 -13.37 -5.32
C ALA A 34 -2.20 -12.44 -4.65
N SER A 35 -1.90 -11.15 -4.62
CA SER A 35 -2.80 -10.09 -4.14
C SER A 35 -2.84 -8.95 -5.16
N ALA A 36 -3.85 -8.09 -5.02
CA ALA A 36 -3.97 -6.86 -5.77
C ALA A 36 -4.15 -5.70 -4.81
N GLY A 37 -3.51 -4.58 -5.09
CA GLY A 37 -3.58 -3.40 -4.25
C GLY A 37 -3.34 -2.10 -5.00
N LYS A 38 -3.53 -0.99 -4.28
CA LYS A 38 -3.19 0.34 -4.77
C LYS A 38 -2.75 1.23 -3.62
N THR A 39 -1.58 1.85 -3.80
CA THR A 39 -1.06 2.88 -2.90
C THR A 39 -1.76 4.22 -3.12
N GLY A 40 -1.92 4.97 -2.04
CA GLY A 40 -2.32 6.37 -2.03
C GLY A 40 -1.53 7.14 -0.98
N THR A 41 -1.47 8.46 -1.18
CA THR A 41 -0.90 9.42 -0.22
C THR A 41 -1.90 10.57 -0.16
N ALA A 42 -2.38 10.91 1.04
CA ALA A 42 -3.28 12.04 1.23
C ALA A 42 -2.50 13.21 1.82
N GLN A 43 -2.36 14.27 1.02
CA GLN A 43 -1.56 15.43 1.39
C GLN A 43 -2.25 16.23 2.49
N LEU A 44 -1.55 16.43 3.62
CA LEU A 44 -2.11 17.14 4.78
C LEU A 44 -1.79 18.64 4.77
N TYR A 45 -0.62 19.03 4.25
CA TYR A 45 -0.13 20.41 4.31
C TYR A 45 0.16 20.97 2.91
N SER A 46 -0.31 22.21 2.66
CA SER A 46 -0.07 22.89 1.39
C SER A 46 1.35 23.43 1.31
N LEU A 47 2.06 23.08 0.24
CA LEU A 47 3.44 23.50 0.01
C LEU A 47 3.54 24.91 -0.59
N ARG A 48 2.42 25.59 -0.85
CA ARG A 48 2.34 26.92 -1.52
C ARG A 48 3.27 27.04 -2.74
N GLY A 49 3.42 25.97 -3.52
CA GLY A 49 4.27 25.92 -4.73
C GLY A 49 5.68 25.34 -4.52
N GLY A 50 6.06 24.95 -3.30
CA GLY A 50 7.31 24.24 -3.03
C GLY A 50 7.22 22.72 -3.30
N LYS A 51 8.38 22.06 -3.38
CA LYS A 51 8.45 20.59 -3.42
C LYS A 51 8.15 20.00 -2.04
N TYR A 52 7.49 18.84 -2.03
CA TYR A 52 7.23 18.11 -0.79
C TYR A 52 8.51 17.40 -0.34
N GLU A 53 8.89 17.60 0.91
CA GLU A 53 10.01 16.87 1.51
C GLU A 53 9.61 16.38 2.90
N ALA A 54 9.33 15.09 3.03
CA ALA A 54 8.83 14.47 4.26
C ALA A 54 9.76 14.69 5.47
N GLY A 55 11.07 14.78 5.23
CA GLY A 55 12.08 15.05 6.27
C GLY A 55 12.12 16.50 6.76
N LYS A 56 11.55 17.45 6.02
CA LYS A 56 11.54 18.88 6.37
C LYS A 56 10.24 19.35 7.01
N VAL A 57 9.23 18.48 7.10
CA VAL A 57 7.95 18.75 7.77
C VAL A 57 7.87 18.00 9.10
N GLY A 58 7.31 18.64 10.12
CA GLY A 58 7.04 17.98 11.40
C GLY A 58 6.13 16.77 11.20
N GLU A 59 6.32 15.70 11.98
CA GLU A 59 5.60 14.44 11.83
C GLU A 59 4.08 14.63 11.69
N ARG A 60 3.47 15.45 12.55
CA ARG A 60 2.03 15.79 12.50
C ARG A 60 1.56 16.47 11.21
N LEU A 61 2.47 16.94 10.36
CA LEU A 61 2.20 17.59 9.08
C LEU A 61 2.56 16.71 7.89
N ARG A 62 3.09 15.50 8.13
CA ARG A 62 3.33 14.51 7.07
C ARG A 62 2.02 14.02 6.48
N ASP A 63 2.11 13.56 5.25
CA ASP A 63 0.97 13.03 4.52
C ASP A 63 0.47 11.73 5.17
N HIS A 64 -0.78 11.37 4.94
CA HIS A 64 -1.30 10.09 5.39
C HIS A 64 -0.97 9.02 4.35
N ALA A 65 -0.53 7.86 4.84
CA ALA A 65 -0.26 6.69 4.00
C ALA A 65 -1.54 5.87 3.83
N LEU A 66 -1.95 5.63 2.58
CA LEU A 66 -3.14 4.85 2.26
C LEU A 66 -2.79 3.61 1.43
N PHE A 67 -3.50 2.52 1.70
CA PHE A 67 -3.44 1.33 0.86
C PHE A 67 -4.77 0.59 0.85
N ILE A 68 -5.28 0.27 -0.33
CA ILE A 68 -6.42 -0.63 -0.50
C ILE A 68 -5.95 -1.92 -1.16
N ALA A 69 -6.49 -3.05 -0.74
CA ALA A 69 -6.08 -4.34 -1.30
C ALA A 69 -7.12 -5.44 -1.10
N PHE A 70 -6.97 -6.50 -1.90
CA PHE A 70 -7.68 -7.76 -1.72
C PHE A 70 -6.78 -8.96 -2.05
N ALA A 71 -7.12 -10.12 -1.46
CA ALA A 71 -6.44 -11.38 -1.70
C ALA A 71 -7.36 -12.58 -1.39
N PRO A 72 -7.13 -13.76 -1.98
CA PRO A 72 -6.27 -14.03 -3.14
C PRO A 72 -6.75 -13.32 -4.43
N LEU A 73 -5.89 -13.15 -5.43
CA LEU A 73 -6.21 -12.41 -6.66
C LEU A 73 -7.34 -13.04 -7.49
N ASP A 74 -7.33 -14.36 -7.63
CA ASP A 74 -8.22 -15.15 -8.47
C ASP A 74 -9.59 -15.35 -7.83
N LYS A 75 -9.61 -15.70 -6.54
CA LYS A 75 -10.82 -15.87 -5.75
C LYS A 75 -10.70 -15.10 -4.43
N PRO A 76 -10.92 -13.78 -4.43
CA PRO A 76 -10.75 -12.94 -3.24
C PRO A 76 -11.64 -13.40 -2.08
N THR A 77 -11.05 -13.57 -0.90
CA THR A 77 -11.77 -13.91 0.34
C THR A 77 -11.69 -12.80 1.38
N VAL A 78 -10.74 -11.88 1.23
CA VAL A 78 -10.55 -10.73 2.10
C VAL A 78 -10.23 -9.47 1.28
N ALA A 79 -10.80 -8.34 1.69
CA ALA A 79 -10.47 -7.01 1.20
C ALA A 79 -10.30 -6.06 2.40
N LEU A 80 -9.40 -5.09 2.26
CA LEU A 80 -9.09 -4.14 3.33
C LEU A 80 -8.73 -2.76 2.78
N ALA A 81 -8.83 -1.76 3.65
CA ALA A 81 -8.32 -0.42 3.46
C ALA A 81 -7.52 -0.03 4.72
N VAL A 82 -6.30 0.45 4.53
CA VAL A 82 -5.41 0.92 5.59
C VAL A 82 -5.18 2.40 5.42
N VAL A 83 -5.29 3.12 6.53
CA VAL A 83 -4.87 4.52 6.66
C VAL A 83 -3.92 4.59 7.84
N VAL A 84 -2.73 5.13 7.62
CA VAL A 84 -1.78 5.47 8.68
C VAL A 84 -1.69 6.99 8.72
N GLU A 85 -2.22 7.58 9.79
CA GLU A 85 -2.12 9.01 10.02
C GLU A 85 -0.65 9.42 10.08
N ASN A 86 -0.32 10.46 9.32
CA ASN A 86 1.02 11.01 9.20
C ASN A 86 2.14 10.01 8.80
N GLY A 87 1.76 8.82 8.28
CA GLY A 87 2.68 7.76 7.87
C GLY A 87 3.37 7.98 6.52
N GLY A 88 3.28 9.19 5.94
CA GLY A 88 3.93 9.51 4.68
C GLY A 88 3.32 8.74 3.50
N PHE A 89 4.14 7.92 2.82
CA PHE A 89 3.75 7.27 1.58
C PHE A 89 3.08 5.90 1.81
N GLY A 90 1.99 5.62 1.09
CA GLY A 90 1.24 4.36 1.20
C GLY A 90 2.08 3.08 1.01
N ALA A 91 3.13 3.15 0.18
CA ALA A 91 4.06 2.04 -0.02
C ALA A 91 4.89 1.72 1.22
N GLN A 92 5.18 2.72 2.05
CA GLN A 92 6.14 2.63 3.14
C GLN A 92 5.51 2.11 4.43
N SER A 93 4.32 2.60 4.79
CA SER A 93 3.68 2.23 6.06
C SER A 93 2.43 1.37 5.84
N ALA A 94 1.53 1.78 4.95
CA ALA A 94 0.22 1.13 4.80
C ALA A 94 0.27 -0.24 4.10
N ALA A 95 1.11 -0.41 3.08
CA ALA A 95 1.25 -1.67 2.35
C ALA A 95 1.88 -2.80 3.20
N PRO A 96 2.94 -2.57 4.00
CA PRO A 96 3.46 -3.59 4.94
C PRO A 96 2.43 -4.05 5.98
N ILE A 97 1.58 -3.14 6.49
CA ILE A 97 0.49 -3.51 7.40
C ILE A 97 -0.53 -4.42 6.70
N ALA A 98 -0.92 -4.07 5.47
CA ALA A 98 -1.81 -4.91 4.66
C ALA A 98 -1.23 -6.31 4.40
N ARG A 99 0.09 -6.40 4.19
CA ARG A 99 0.80 -7.68 4.05
C ARG A 99 0.64 -8.54 5.31
N GLN A 100 0.86 -7.99 6.50
CA GLN A 100 0.70 -8.72 7.75
C GLN A 100 -0.73 -9.23 7.97
N VAL A 101 -1.75 -8.43 7.63
CA VAL A 101 -3.16 -8.85 7.73
C VAL A 101 -3.46 -10.03 6.81
N PHE A 102 -2.97 -9.99 5.57
CA PHE A 102 -3.15 -11.10 4.63
C PHE A 102 -2.36 -12.36 5.05
N ASP A 103 -1.12 -12.21 5.54
CA ASP A 103 -0.33 -13.34 6.05
C ASP A 103 -1.06 -14.03 7.23
N TYR A 104 -1.68 -13.24 8.11
CA TYR A 104 -2.50 -13.79 9.20
C TYR A 104 -3.76 -14.47 8.66
N HIS A 105 -4.54 -13.79 7.82
CA HIS A 105 -5.84 -14.31 7.37
C HIS A 105 -5.72 -15.53 6.46
N LEU A 106 -4.73 -15.55 5.56
CA LEU A 106 -4.57 -16.59 4.55
C LEU A 106 -3.66 -17.74 5.01
N LEU A 107 -2.68 -17.46 5.89
CA LEU A 107 -1.66 -18.43 6.29
C LEU A 107 -1.64 -18.73 7.80
N GLY A 108 -2.44 -18.01 8.60
CA GLY A 108 -2.42 -18.14 10.06
C GLY A 108 -1.15 -17.60 10.73
N LYS A 109 -0.28 -16.88 10.00
CA LYS A 109 0.97 -16.33 10.53
C LYS A 109 0.68 -15.11 11.39
N ARG A 110 1.00 -15.17 12.69
CA ARG A 110 0.91 -14.00 13.57
C ARG A 110 2.08 -13.06 13.32
N ALA A 111 1.81 -11.76 13.31
CA ALA A 111 2.86 -10.75 13.29
C ALA A 111 3.66 -10.82 14.60
N GLU A 112 4.98 -10.99 14.50
CA GLU A 112 5.87 -11.03 15.66
C GLU A 112 6.26 -9.62 16.14
N ALA A 113 6.15 -8.62 15.26
CA ALA A 113 6.39 -7.22 15.53
C ALA A 113 5.49 -6.33 14.65
N ALA A 114 5.42 -5.04 14.99
CA ALA A 114 4.78 -4.04 14.14
C ALA A 114 5.40 -4.07 12.73
N ALA A 115 4.60 -3.78 11.70
CA ALA A 115 5.09 -3.71 10.34
C ALA A 115 6.23 -2.69 10.27
N ALA A 116 7.39 -3.11 9.76
CA ALA A 116 8.49 -2.19 9.54
C ALA A 116 8.08 -1.16 8.49
N GLU A 117 8.31 0.12 8.78
CA GLU A 117 8.22 1.16 7.77
C GLU A 117 9.36 0.96 6.78
N ASP A 118 9.02 1.05 5.50
CA ASP A 118 10.01 1.04 4.44
C ASP A 118 10.68 2.42 4.41
N GLU A 119 11.83 2.56 5.07
CA GLU A 119 12.56 3.83 5.06
C GLU A 119 12.86 4.23 3.61
N ALA A 120 12.45 5.45 3.24
CA ALA A 120 12.78 6.00 1.93
C ALA A 120 14.31 6.05 1.81
N GLU A 121 14.86 5.51 0.72
CA GLU A 121 16.23 5.87 0.35
C GLU A 121 16.26 7.40 0.18
N PRO A 122 17.25 8.11 0.75
CA PRO A 122 17.37 9.54 0.53
C PRO A 122 17.46 9.78 -0.97
N GLU A 123 16.65 10.71 -1.50
CA GLU A 123 16.79 11.15 -2.89
C GLU A 123 18.23 11.65 -3.07
N GLU A 124 19.01 11.02 -3.95
CA GLU A 124 20.30 11.57 -4.38
C GLU A 124 20.04 12.87 -5.17
N ASP A 125 20.69 13.96 -4.75
CA ASP A 125 20.59 15.31 -5.35
C ASP A 125 21.12 15.38 -6.80
#